data_AF-A6KEP3-F1
#
_entry.id   AF-A6KEP3-F1
#
_cell.length_a   1.000
_cell.length_b   1.000
_cell.length_c   1.000
_cell.angle_alpha   90.00
_cell.angle_beta   90.00
_cell.angle_gamma   90.00
#
_symmetry.space_group_name_H-M   'P 1'
#
loop_
_entity.id
_entity.type
_entity.pdbx_description
1 polymer ?
#
loop_
_entity_poly.entity_id
_entity_poly.type
_entity_poly.pdbx_seq_one_letter_code
_entity_poly.pdbx_strand_id
1 'polypeptide(L)'
;MANKKRAMSFSEKHQQLVDENFRKSLHVQVLNKLERQAKNQVVQNENDERVERQRFLRVLQNEQFELDMEEAVQKAEENKRMRDRQLEQEERLANELARLKHESLKDEKMRQQVRENSIELRELEQKLKAAYMNKERAAQIVEKDVIKYEQMKRDAEIERIMMEEHKRLLKEENVKQEKRDKERAQYYVDLEKQLEDQERRKQEAYEQLLKEKLMIDEIVRKIYEEDQLERQQKLEKRNAIQKYIKEFQRAQDLWRQKKREEMEEENRKILEFAKIQEQREGERMARVQESEEKRVQRQNLLIQKLEETLRQRDDLERVRQELYLEEYAEFIKLKMKEEVEQRLRKQRDRKQDFKDQMALREVLLQAAKEEEEAFKKAMLAKFAEDDRIELMNAQKQRMKQLEHKRAVEKLIEERRNQFLADKGLH
;
A
#
# COMPACT_ATOMS: atom_id res chain seq x y z
N MET A 1 -171.31 99.30 -106.83
CA MET A 1 -172.59 99.96 -106.49
C MET A 1 -172.38 101.47 -106.69
N ALA A 2 -172.35 101.90 -107.95
CA ALA A 2 -173.43 102.51 -108.75
C ALA A 2 -173.68 103.97 -108.33
N ASN A 3 -173.58 105.01 -109.15
CA ASN A 3 -173.21 105.23 -110.56
C ASN A 3 -173.12 106.77 -110.67
N LYS A 4 -171.96 107.40 -110.90
CA LYS A 4 -171.47 107.80 -112.23
C LYS A 4 -170.01 108.22 -112.06
N LYS A 5 -169.09 107.47 -112.66
CA LYS A 5 -167.73 107.95 -112.93
C LYS A 5 -167.69 108.58 -114.32
N ARG A 6 -167.25 109.83 -114.35
CA ARG A 6 -166.43 110.39 -115.42
C ARG A 6 -165.10 109.60 -115.41
N ALA A 7 -164.62 109.12 -116.57
CA ALA A 7 -163.40 108.31 -116.63
C ALA A 7 -162.16 109.18 -116.36
N MET A 8 -161.34 108.79 -115.38
CA MET A 8 -160.01 109.35 -115.06
C MET A 8 -158.91 108.49 -115.74
N SER A 9 -157.83 109.13 -116.19
CA SER A 9 -156.78 108.60 -117.11
C SER A 9 -155.71 107.75 -116.40
N PHE A 10 -154.97 106.91 -117.15
CA PHE A 10 -153.92 106.01 -116.62
C PHE A 10 -152.78 106.76 -115.91
N SER A 11 -152.43 107.98 -116.37
CA SER A 11 -151.41 108.83 -115.74
C SER A 11 -151.81 109.24 -114.32
N GLU A 12 -153.09 109.56 -114.12
CA GLU A 12 -153.61 109.95 -112.80
C GLU A 12 -153.56 108.79 -111.82
N LYS A 13 -153.71 107.54 -112.29
CA LYS A 13 -153.52 106.34 -111.46
C LYS A 13 -152.06 106.13 -111.07
N HIS A 14 -151.11 106.43 -111.95
CA HIS A 14 -149.68 106.24 -111.66
C HIS A 14 -149.16 107.31 -110.68
N GLN A 15 -149.56 108.57 -110.86
CA GLN A 15 -149.23 109.64 -109.91
C GLN A 15 -149.83 109.39 -108.53
N GLN A 16 -151.08 108.91 -108.47
CA GLN A 16 -151.67 108.46 -107.20
C GLN A 16 -150.84 107.35 -106.53
N LEU A 17 -150.28 106.41 -107.29
CA LEU A 17 -149.43 105.33 -106.75
C LEU A 17 -148.09 105.84 -106.21
N VAL A 18 -147.45 106.78 -106.89
CA VAL A 18 -146.18 107.38 -106.44
C VAL A 18 -146.42 108.21 -105.17
N ASP A 19 -147.48 109.02 -105.14
CA ASP A 19 -147.89 109.77 -103.95
C ASP A 19 -148.29 108.84 -102.80
N GLU A 20 -148.94 107.71 -103.09
CA GLU A 20 -149.22 106.66 -102.09
C GLU A 20 -147.93 106.05 -101.54
N ASN A 21 -146.95 105.76 -102.39
CA ASN A 21 -145.68 105.18 -101.94
C ASN A 21 -144.84 106.17 -101.15
N PHE A 22 -144.81 107.44 -101.53
CA PHE A 22 -144.14 108.49 -100.76
C PHE A 22 -144.82 108.72 -99.40
N ARG A 23 -146.16 108.71 -99.36
CA ARG A 23 -146.94 108.70 -98.11
C ARG A 23 -146.62 107.48 -97.24
N LYS A 24 -146.49 106.29 -97.82
CA LYS A 24 -146.12 105.07 -97.09
C LYS A 24 -144.70 105.16 -96.50
N SER A 25 -143.74 105.70 -97.23
CA SER A 25 -142.36 105.88 -96.74
C SER A 25 -142.29 106.85 -95.56
N LEU A 26 -142.95 108.00 -95.66
CA LEU A 26 -143.09 108.94 -94.54
C LEU A 26 -143.80 108.29 -93.34
N HIS A 27 -144.82 107.47 -93.60
CA HIS A 27 -145.55 106.75 -92.56
C HIS A 27 -144.64 105.76 -91.81
N VAL A 28 -143.77 105.01 -92.50
CA VAL A 28 -142.82 104.06 -91.89
C VAL A 28 -141.77 104.78 -91.04
N GLN A 29 -141.24 105.93 -91.47
CA GLN A 29 -140.30 106.71 -90.66
C GLN A 29 -140.96 107.25 -89.38
N VAL A 30 -142.22 107.71 -89.47
CA VAL A 30 -143.01 108.13 -88.32
C VAL A 30 -143.24 106.95 -87.37
N LEU A 31 -143.57 105.76 -87.90
CA LEU A 31 -143.75 104.54 -87.11
C LEU A 31 -142.48 104.13 -86.36
N ASN A 32 -141.31 104.18 -87.00
CA ASN A 32 -140.03 103.86 -86.34
C ASN A 32 -139.65 104.86 -85.24
N LYS A 33 -139.98 106.16 -85.42
CA LYS A 33 -139.81 107.18 -84.37
C LYS A 33 -140.74 106.91 -83.19
N LEU A 34 -142.00 106.60 -83.47
CA LEU A 34 -143.00 106.22 -82.46
C LEU A 34 -142.59 104.95 -81.71
N GLU A 35 -142.03 103.94 -82.39
CA GLU A 35 -141.58 102.70 -81.75
C GLU A 35 -140.41 102.92 -80.79
N ARG A 36 -139.45 103.80 -81.15
CA ARG A 36 -138.34 104.19 -80.25
C ARG A 36 -138.82 105.00 -79.05
N GLN A 37 -139.76 105.92 -79.25
CA GLN A 37 -140.39 106.64 -78.13
C GLN A 37 -141.14 105.68 -77.21
N ALA A 38 -141.91 104.74 -77.78
CA ALA A 38 -142.61 103.73 -77.01
C ALA A 38 -141.65 102.87 -76.18
N LYS A 39 -140.53 102.41 -76.76
CA LYS A 39 -139.51 101.64 -76.00
C LYS A 39 -138.89 102.45 -74.84
N ASN A 40 -138.58 103.72 -75.04
CA ASN A 40 -138.04 104.57 -73.97
C ASN A 40 -139.07 104.85 -72.87
N GLN A 41 -140.34 105.03 -73.23
CA GLN A 41 -141.43 105.20 -72.26
C GLN A 41 -141.66 103.93 -71.42
N VAL A 42 -141.55 102.74 -72.02
CA VAL A 42 -141.65 101.48 -71.28
C VAL A 42 -140.54 101.38 -70.22
N VAL A 43 -139.29 101.69 -70.57
CA VAL A 43 -138.17 101.66 -69.60
C VAL A 43 -138.30 102.72 -68.50
N GLN A 44 -138.82 103.91 -68.81
CA GLN A 44 -139.10 104.92 -67.78
C GLN A 44 -140.19 104.46 -66.82
N ASN A 45 -141.30 103.92 -67.33
CA ASN A 45 -142.37 103.37 -66.51
C ASN A 45 -141.89 102.22 -65.60
N GLU A 46 -141.05 101.32 -66.11
CA GLU A 46 -140.46 100.24 -65.30
C GLU A 46 -139.56 100.75 -64.17
N ASN A 47 -138.79 101.82 -64.42
CA ASN A 47 -137.96 102.45 -63.39
C ASN A 47 -138.80 103.21 -62.36
N ASP A 48 -139.83 103.94 -62.79
CA ASP A 48 -140.75 104.63 -61.88
C ASP A 48 -141.52 103.63 -61.01
N GLU A 49 -141.98 102.51 -61.58
CA GLU A 49 -142.57 101.40 -60.81
C GLU A 49 -141.59 100.82 -59.78
N ARG A 50 -140.31 100.70 -60.11
CA ARG A 50 -139.28 100.24 -59.16
C ARG A 50 -139.07 101.23 -58.01
N VAL A 51 -139.02 102.53 -58.31
CA VAL A 51 -138.86 103.58 -57.29
C VAL A 51 -140.07 103.64 -56.37
N GLU A 52 -141.28 103.55 -56.92
CA GLU A 52 -142.51 103.52 -56.12
C GLU A 52 -142.59 102.26 -55.25
N ARG A 53 -142.21 101.09 -55.77
CA ARG A 53 -142.07 99.87 -54.94
C ARG A 53 -141.06 100.05 -53.81
N GLN A 54 -139.93 100.72 -54.06
CA GLN A 54 -138.91 100.95 -53.04
C GLN A 54 -139.36 101.96 -51.97
N ARG A 55 -140.11 103.00 -52.35
CA ARG A 55 -140.75 103.94 -51.41
C ARG A 55 -141.78 103.24 -50.54
N PHE A 56 -142.65 102.45 -51.15
CA PHE A 56 -143.65 101.65 -50.44
C PHE A 56 -143.02 100.69 -49.42
N LEU A 57 -141.96 99.98 -49.81
CA LEU A 57 -141.22 99.10 -48.90
C LEU A 57 -140.60 99.85 -47.73
N ARG A 58 -140.14 101.09 -47.92
CA ARG A 58 -139.54 101.89 -46.86
C ARG A 58 -140.57 102.39 -45.84
N VAL A 59 -141.77 102.76 -46.31
CA VAL A 59 -142.89 103.11 -45.44
C VAL A 59 -143.31 101.90 -44.60
N LEU A 60 -143.49 100.74 -45.25
CA LEU A 60 -143.76 99.48 -44.56
C LEU A 60 -142.71 99.12 -43.51
N GLN A 61 -141.42 99.31 -43.81
CA GLN A 61 -140.35 99.07 -42.85
C GLN A 61 -140.40 100.03 -41.66
N ASN A 62 -140.72 101.31 -41.88
CA ASN A 62 -140.85 102.28 -40.79
C ASN A 62 -142.06 101.97 -39.90
N GLU A 63 -143.21 101.65 -40.50
CA GLU A 63 -144.41 101.25 -39.75
C GLU A 63 -144.14 99.97 -38.93
N GLN A 64 -143.45 98.99 -39.53
CA GLN A 64 -143.02 97.79 -38.80
C GLN A 64 -142.09 98.14 -37.64
N PHE A 65 -141.12 99.03 -37.84
CA PHE A 65 -140.20 99.45 -36.79
C PHE A 65 -140.90 100.21 -35.64
N GLU A 66 -141.87 101.06 -35.95
CA GLU A 66 -142.67 101.77 -34.94
C GLU A 66 -143.51 100.78 -34.12
N LEU A 67 -144.17 99.82 -34.78
CA LEU A 67 -144.91 98.75 -34.09
C LEU A 67 -144.00 97.90 -33.20
N ASP A 68 -142.83 97.50 -33.71
CA ASP A 68 -141.84 96.75 -32.94
C ASP A 68 -141.34 97.54 -31.72
N MET A 69 -141.17 98.86 -31.85
CA MET A 69 -140.75 99.74 -30.76
C MET A 69 -141.85 99.90 -29.70
N GLU A 70 -143.08 100.16 -30.11
CA GLU A 70 -144.23 100.26 -29.21
C GLU A 70 -144.46 98.93 -28.46
N GLU A 71 -144.37 97.80 -29.17
CA GLU A 71 -144.47 96.48 -28.58
C GLU A 71 -143.31 96.24 -27.59
N ALA A 72 -142.09 96.69 -27.89
CA ALA A 72 -140.95 96.60 -26.97
C ALA A 72 -141.15 97.44 -25.71
N VAL A 73 -141.71 98.65 -25.81
CA VAL A 73 -142.01 99.51 -24.66
C VAL A 73 -143.11 98.90 -23.79
N GLN A 74 -144.20 98.43 -24.40
CA GLN A 74 -145.28 97.76 -23.68
C GLN A 74 -144.77 96.51 -22.96
N LYS A 75 -144.00 95.66 -23.66
CA LYS A 75 -143.34 94.50 -23.04
C LYS A 75 -142.40 94.91 -21.90
N ALA A 76 -141.66 96.01 -22.01
CA ALA A 76 -140.78 96.49 -20.96
C ALA A 76 -141.55 96.96 -19.70
N GLU A 77 -142.65 97.69 -19.88
CA GLU A 77 -143.51 98.11 -18.77
C GLU A 77 -144.22 96.93 -18.10
N GLU A 78 -144.75 95.99 -18.89
CA GLU A 78 -145.33 94.75 -18.37
C GLU A 78 -144.29 93.93 -17.60
N ASN A 79 -143.09 93.78 -18.17
CA ASN A 79 -141.98 93.11 -17.49
C ASN A 79 -141.60 93.80 -16.18
N LYS A 80 -141.62 95.14 -16.12
CA LYS A 80 -141.36 95.87 -14.87
C LYS A 80 -142.44 95.58 -13.82
N ARG A 81 -143.72 95.66 -14.18
CA ARG A 81 -144.83 95.33 -13.27
C ARG A 81 -144.78 93.87 -12.79
N MET A 82 -144.41 92.95 -13.68
CA MET A 82 -144.24 91.54 -13.33
C MET A 82 -143.05 91.33 -12.38
N ARG A 83 -141.93 92.03 -12.59
CA ARG A 83 -140.79 92.02 -11.67
C ARG A 83 -141.13 92.59 -10.31
N ASP A 84 -141.84 93.72 -10.24
CA ASP A 84 -142.23 94.32 -8.97
C ASP A 84 -143.13 93.37 -8.16
N ARG A 85 -144.09 92.71 -8.82
CA ARG A 85 -144.92 91.65 -8.20
C ARG A 85 -144.10 90.42 -7.77
N GLN A 86 -143.12 90.02 -8.57
CA GLN A 86 -142.20 88.94 -8.20
C GLN A 86 -141.38 89.31 -6.96
N LEU A 87 -140.84 90.52 -6.89
CA LEU A 87 -140.10 91.01 -5.74
C LEU A 87 -140.97 91.05 -4.48
N GLU A 88 -142.21 91.53 -4.56
CA GLU A 88 -143.13 91.51 -3.41
C GLU A 88 -143.44 90.08 -2.94
N GLN A 89 -143.59 89.13 -3.86
CA GLN A 89 -143.78 87.72 -3.51
C GLN A 89 -142.51 87.11 -2.91
N GLU A 90 -141.34 87.41 -3.48
CA GLU A 90 -140.04 86.98 -2.97
C GLU A 90 -139.78 87.55 -1.57
N GLU A 91 -140.12 88.81 -1.30
CA GLU A 91 -139.99 89.43 0.02
C GLU A 91 -140.91 88.76 1.05
N ARG A 92 -142.17 88.47 0.68
CA ARG A 92 -143.08 87.72 1.57
C ARG A 92 -142.56 86.33 1.87
N LEU A 93 -142.12 85.60 0.83
CA LEU A 93 -141.51 84.29 0.99
C LEU A 93 -140.23 84.35 1.82
N ALA A 94 -139.39 85.37 1.63
CA ALA A 94 -138.17 85.55 2.40
C ALA A 94 -138.47 85.80 3.88
N ASN A 95 -139.49 86.61 4.19
CA ASN A 95 -139.94 86.86 5.56
C ASN A 95 -140.53 85.61 6.21
N GLU A 96 -141.36 84.85 5.50
CA GLU A 96 -141.90 83.57 6.00
C GLU A 96 -140.79 82.54 6.22
N LEU A 97 -139.84 82.43 5.29
CA LEU A 97 -138.66 81.58 5.44
C LEU A 97 -137.78 82.02 6.61
N ALA A 98 -137.61 83.32 6.82
CA ALA A 98 -136.87 83.85 7.97
C ALA A 98 -137.55 83.51 9.29
N ARG A 99 -138.89 83.60 9.34
CA ARG A 99 -139.69 83.21 10.51
C ARG A 99 -139.57 81.71 10.80
N LEU A 100 -139.73 80.86 9.79
CA LEU A 100 -139.59 79.40 9.93
C LEU A 100 -138.17 79.01 10.39
N LYS A 101 -137.13 79.66 9.85
CA LYS A 101 -135.75 79.49 10.30
C LYS A 101 -135.57 79.93 11.76
N HIS A 102 -136.21 81.01 12.17
CA HIS A 102 -136.12 81.48 13.55
C HIS A 102 -136.81 80.51 14.52
N GLU A 103 -137.97 79.98 14.15
CA GLU A 103 -138.69 78.95 14.92
C GLU A 103 -137.87 77.65 14.99
N SER A 104 -137.27 77.18 13.89
CA SER A 104 -136.41 75.99 13.90
C SER A 104 -135.17 76.17 14.78
N LEU A 105 -134.53 77.35 14.72
CA LEU A 105 -133.39 77.69 15.57
C LEU A 105 -133.79 77.78 17.05
N LYS A 106 -134.96 78.34 17.36
CA LYS A 106 -135.49 78.38 18.73
C LYS A 106 -135.69 76.97 19.28
N ASP A 107 -136.26 76.06 18.48
CA ASP A 107 -136.45 74.67 18.85
C ASP A 107 -135.13 73.91 19.00
N GLU A 108 -134.16 74.13 18.11
CA GLU A 108 -132.82 73.56 18.25
C GLU A 108 -132.11 74.06 19.50
N LYS A 109 -132.21 75.35 19.80
CA LYS A 109 -131.65 75.95 21.01
C LYS A 109 -132.33 75.42 22.27
N MET A 110 -133.65 75.25 22.24
CA MET A 110 -134.38 74.59 23.32
C MET A 110 -133.90 73.15 23.52
N ARG A 111 -133.74 72.37 22.44
CA ARG A 111 -133.19 71.00 22.50
C ARG A 111 -131.74 70.98 23.02
N GLN A 112 -130.91 71.94 22.63
CA GLN A 112 -129.55 72.10 23.15
C GLN A 112 -129.56 72.36 24.65
N GLN A 113 -130.36 73.32 25.11
CA GLN A 113 -130.51 73.61 26.55
C GLN A 113 -130.98 72.39 27.33
N VAL A 114 -131.95 71.61 26.82
CA VAL A 114 -132.40 70.37 27.46
C VAL A 114 -131.29 69.32 27.51
N ARG A 115 -130.52 69.14 26.44
CA ARG A 115 -129.37 68.20 26.40
C ARG A 115 -128.27 68.61 27.37
N GLU A 116 -127.96 69.89 27.46
CA GLU A 116 -126.88 70.41 28.31
C GLU A 116 -127.28 70.40 29.79
N ASN A 117 -128.52 70.79 30.11
CA ASN A 117 -129.00 70.92 31.49
C ASN A 117 -129.47 69.59 32.10
N SER A 118 -129.93 68.63 31.28
CA SER A 118 -130.34 67.32 31.77
C SER A 118 -129.13 66.45 32.13
N ILE A 119 -129.02 66.11 33.40
CA ILE A 119 -127.98 65.21 33.92
C ILE A 119 -128.16 63.80 33.35
N GLU A 120 -129.41 63.32 33.23
CA GLU A 120 -129.74 61.98 32.71
C GLU A 120 -129.27 61.81 31.26
N LEU A 121 -129.48 62.82 30.41
CA LEU A 121 -129.01 62.77 29.02
C LEU A 121 -127.48 62.75 28.93
N ARG A 122 -126.80 63.49 29.81
CA ARG A 122 -125.34 63.49 29.89
C ARG A 122 -124.79 62.14 30.34
N GLU A 123 -125.41 61.51 31.33
CA GLU A 123 -125.04 60.16 31.78
C GLU A 123 -125.29 59.11 30.70
N LEU A 124 -126.40 59.19 29.98
CA LEU A 124 -126.69 58.30 28.85
C LEU A 124 -125.69 58.51 27.71
N GLU A 125 -125.33 59.75 27.39
CA GLU A 125 -124.31 60.07 26.39
C GLU A 125 -122.94 59.50 26.80
N GLN A 126 -122.56 59.60 28.07
CA GLN A 126 -121.34 59.00 28.60
C GLN A 126 -121.37 57.47 28.52
N LYS A 127 -122.49 56.83 28.86
CA LYS A 127 -122.67 55.37 28.73
C LYS A 127 -122.59 54.92 27.27
N LEU A 128 -123.20 55.67 26.35
CA LEU A 128 -123.11 55.39 24.91
C LEU A 128 -121.67 55.55 24.40
N LYS A 129 -120.99 56.65 24.76
CA LYS A 129 -119.56 56.85 24.44
C LYS A 129 -118.72 55.69 24.98
N ALA A 130 -118.92 55.27 26.22
CA ALA A 130 -118.22 54.12 26.80
C ALA A 130 -118.53 52.81 26.06
N ALA A 131 -119.78 52.59 25.65
CA ALA A 131 -120.17 51.42 24.85
C ALA A 131 -119.49 51.41 23.47
N TYR A 132 -119.42 52.55 22.77
CA TYR A 132 -118.69 52.67 21.51
C TYR A 132 -117.19 52.41 21.70
N MET A 133 -116.57 53.00 22.72
CA MET A 133 -115.15 52.74 23.04
C MET A 133 -114.89 51.27 23.38
N ASN A 134 -115.81 50.60 24.10
CA ASN A 134 -115.69 49.19 24.41
C ASN A 134 -115.88 48.30 23.17
N LYS A 135 -116.78 48.67 22.25
CA LYS A 135 -116.94 47.99 20.97
C LYS A 135 -115.67 48.09 20.14
N GLU A 136 -115.06 49.27 20.05
CA GLU A 136 -113.79 49.48 19.35
C GLU A 136 -112.65 48.71 20.01
N ARG A 137 -112.54 48.74 21.35
CA ARG A 137 -111.55 47.94 22.09
C ARG A 137 -111.71 46.44 21.84
N ALA A 138 -112.94 45.94 21.82
CA ALA A 138 -113.20 44.53 21.49
C ALA A 138 -112.75 44.20 20.07
N ALA A 139 -113.05 45.07 19.10
CA ALA A 139 -112.59 44.90 17.72
C ALA A 139 -111.05 44.88 17.64
N GLN A 140 -110.38 45.79 18.33
CA GLN A 140 -108.91 45.85 18.39
C GLN A 140 -108.29 44.60 19.04
N ILE A 141 -108.91 44.03 20.07
CA ILE A 141 -108.44 42.78 20.69
C ILE A 141 -108.54 41.63 19.69
N VAL A 142 -109.67 41.52 18.99
CA VAL A 142 -109.86 40.49 17.94
C VAL A 142 -108.84 40.66 16.82
N GLU A 143 -108.61 41.88 16.34
CA GLU A 143 -107.60 42.16 15.32
C GLU A 143 -106.19 41.78 15.80
N LYS A 144 -105.82 42.15 17.03
CA LYS A 144 -104.53 41.77 17.61
C LYS A 144 -104.38 40.27 17.73
N ASP A 145 -105.43 39.56 18.12
CA ASP A 145 -105.37 38.11 18.25
C ASP A 145 -105.27 37.43 16.87
N VAL A 146 -105.99 37.92 15.85
CA VAL A 146 -105.81 37.47 14.46
C VAL A 146 -104.37 37.68 14.00
N ILE A 147 -103.79 38.85 14.25
CA ILE A 147 -102.38 39.13 13.90
C ILE A 147 -101.42 38.17 14.62
N LYS A 148 -101.64 37.89 15.92
CA LYS A 148 -100.82 36.92 16.66
C LYS A 148 -100.94 35.52 16.08
N TYR A 149 -102.15 35.06 15.75
CA TYR A 149 -102.35 33.75 15.13
C TYR A 149 -101.65 33.66 13.76
N GLU A 150 -101.71 34.71 12.95
CA GLU A 150 -100.96 34.77 11.69
C GLU A 150 -99.45 34.73 11.90
N GLN A 151 -98.94 35.45 12.91
CA GLN A 151 -97.52 35.40 13.28
C GLN A 151 -97.10 33.99 13.71
N MET A 152 -97.84 33.37 14.63
CA MET A 152 -97.58 31.99 15.07
C MET A 152 -97.59 31.00 13.90
N LYS A 153 -98.49 31.18 12.91
CA LYS A 153 -98.52 30.33 11.71
C LYS A 153 -97.29 30.55 10.83
N ARG A 154 -96.84 31.80 10.66
CA ARG A 154 -95.62 32.10 9.91
C ARG A 154 -94.39 31.55 10.62
N ASP A 155 -94.29 31.75 11.92
CA ASP A 155 -93.17 31.26 12.74
C ASP A 155 -93.11 29.72 12.71
N ALA A 156 -94.25 29.04 12.82
CA ALA A 156 -94.31 27.58 12.69
C ALA A 156 -93.88 27.07 11.30
N GLU A 157 -94.24 27.78 10.22
CA GLU A 157 -93.78 27.43 8.86
C GLU A 157 -92.28 27.67 8.70
N ILE A 158 -91.76 28.78 9.24
CA ILE A 158 -90.32 29.06 9.28
C ILE A 158 -89.59 27.96 10.05
N GLU A 159 -90.07 27.59 11.24
CA GLU A 159 -89.50 26.50 12.03
C GLU A 159 -89.51 25.18 11.25
N ARG A 160 -90.60 24.87 10.52
CA ARG A 160 -90.66 23.66 9.68
C ARG A 160 -89.59 23.67 8.59
N ILE A 161 -89.45 24.77 7.86
CA ILE A 161 -88.44 24.93 6.81
C ILE A 161 -87.03 24.80 7.41
N MET A 162 -86.76 25.50 8.51
CA MET A 162 -85.47 25.45 9.20
C MET A 162 -85.15 24.04 9.70
N MET A 163 -86.13 23.30 10.23
CA MET A 163 -85.95 21.90 10.63
C MET A 163 -85.68 20.99 9.43
N GLU A 164 -86.35 21.19 8.30
CA GLU A 164 -86.11 20.43 7.07
C GLU A 164 -84.71 20.68 6.52
N GLU A 165 -84.25 21.94 6.49
CA GLU A 165 -82.90 22.32 6.09
C GLU A 165 -81.84 21.76 7.05
N HIS A 166 -82.05 21.89 8.36
CA HIS A 166 -81.17 21.31 9.37
C HIS A 166 -81.05 19.79 9.23
N LYS A 167 -82.17 19.10 8.94
CA LYS A 167 -82.16 17.66 8.65
C LYS A 167 -81.39 17.33 7.37
N ARG A 168 -81.45 18.17 6.33
CA ARG A 168 -80.65 18.00 5.11
C ARG A 168 -79.16 18.17 5.40
N LEU A 169 -78.78 19.22 6.13
CA LEU A 169 -77.40 19.48 6.54
C LEU A 169 -76.84 18.32 7.39
N LEU A 170 -77.59 17.84 8.39
CA LEU A 170 -77.22 16.67 9.18
C LEU A 170 -76.99 15.42 8.32
N LYS A 171 -77.85 15.17 7.32
CA LYS A 171 -77.65 14.04 6.39
C LYS A 171 -76.37 14.20 5.58
N GLU A 172 -76.08 15.40 5.08
CA GLU A 172 -74.85 15.68 4.35
C GLU A 172 -73.60 15.54 5.23
N GLU A 173 -73.66 16.02 6.48
CA GLU A 173 -72.58 15.82 7.45
C GLU A 173 -72.38 14.35 7.78
N ASN A 174 -73.45 13.59 8.03
CA ASN A 174 -73.38 12.15 8.27
C ASN A 174 -72.74 11.42 7.08
N VAL A 175 -73.12 11.75 5.84
CA VAL A 175 -72.49 11.16 4.64
C VAL A 175 -71.01 11.53 4.53
N LYS A 176 -70.63 12.78 4.83
CA LYS A 176 -69.22 13.19 4.88
C LYS A 176 -68.46 12.44 5.97
N GLN A 177 -69.09 12.21 7.12
CA GLN A 177 -68.50 11.48 8.24
C GLN A 177 -68.32 10.01 7.91
N GLU A 178 -69.33 9.35 7.33
CA GLU A 178 -69.22 7.98 6.85
C GLU A 178 -68.11 7.81 5.80
N LYS A 179 -67.91 8.79 4.91
CA LYS A 179 -66.78 8.77 3.97
C LYS A 179 -65.45 8.82 4.69
N ARG A 180 -65.29 9.72 5.67
CA ARG A 180 -64.08 9.79 6.50
C ARG A 180 -63.86 8.51 7.30
N ASP A 181 -64.91 7.90 7.81
CA ASP A 181 -64.82 6.66 8.58
C ASP A 181 -64.45 5.47 7.66
N LYS A 182 -64.97 5.42 6.43
CA LYS A 182 -64.54 4.45 5.40
C LYS A 182 -63.08 4.65 5.01
N GLU A 183 -62.63 5.88 4.78
CA GLU A 183 -61.23 6.20 4.49
C GLU A 183 -60.32 5.81 5.67
N ARG A 184 -60.73 6.08 6.92
CA ARG A 184 -60.02 5.63 8.12
C ARG A 184 -59.96 4.11 8.21
N ALA A 185 -61.06 3.42 7.95
CA ALA A 185 -61.08 1.95 7.97
C ALA A 185 -60.15 1.36 6.90
N GLN A 186 -60.15 1.92 5.69
CA GLN A 186 -59.20 1.54 4.63
C GLN A 186 -57.76 1.77 5.07
N TYR A 187 -57.48 2.94 5.67
CA TYR A 187 -56.16 3.25 6.21
C TYR A 187 -55.73 2.25 7.30
N TYR A 188 -56.62 1.85 8.21
CA TYR A 188 -56.32 0.82 9.20
C TYR A 188 -56.02 -0.54 8.57
N VAL A 189 -56.81 -0.96 7.57
CA VAL A 189 -56.57 -2.21 6.83
C VAL A 189 -55.23 -2.18 6.10
N ASP A 190 -54.87 -1.05 5.50
CA ASP A 190 -53.58 -0.91 4.82
C ASP A 190 -52.40 -0.89 5.80
N LEU A 191 -52.59 -0.31 6.99
CA LEU A 191 -51.61 -0.36 8.07
C LEU A 191 -51.43 -1.78 8.61
N GLU A 192 -52.52 -2.54 8.79
CA GLU A 192 -52.47 -3.95 9.17
C GLU A 192 -51.70 -4.77 8.14
N LYS A 193 -51.94 -4.58 6.84
CA LYS A 193 -51.15 -5.23 5.79
C LYS A 193 -49.66 -4.87 5.85
N GLN A 194 -49.32 -3.62 6.14
CA GLN A 194 -47.93 -3.22 6.30
C GLN A 194 -47.26 -3.92 7.49
N LEU A 195 -47.98 -4.11 8.59
CA LEU A 195 -47.49 -4.86 9.74
C LEU A 195 -47.33 -6.35 9.42
N GLU A 196 -48.31 -6.96 8.75
CA GLU A 196 -48.22 -8.35 8.27
C GLU A 196 -47.02 -8.55 7.34
N ASP A 197 -46.79 -7.63 6.39
CA ASP A 197 -45.65 -7.69 5.48
C ASP A 197 -44.32 -7.53 6.23
N GLN A 198 -44.25 -6.68 7.25
CA GLN A 198 -43.07 -6.56 8.11
C GLN A 198 -42.81 -7.84 8.90
N GLU A 199 -43.85 -8.49 9.42
CA GLU A 199 -43.73 -9.77 10.11
C GLU A 199 -43.28 -10.89 9.17
N ARG A 200 -43.83 -10.96 7.96
CA ARG A 200 -43.37 -11.89 6.92
C ARG A 200 -41.91 -11.69 6.57
N ARG A 201 -41.47 -10.45 6.37
CA ARG A 201 -40.05 -10.16 6.12
C ARG A 201 -39.16 -10.58 7.29
N LYS A 202 -39.62 -10.42 8.54
CA LYS A 202 -38.88 -10.92 9.72
C LYS A 202 -38.81 -12.45 9.73
N GLN A 203 -39.89 -13.13 9.36
CA GLN A 203 -39.93 -14.60 9.24
C GLN A 203 -38.99 -15.08 8.13
N GLU A 204 -39.04 -14.48 6.95
CA GLU A 204 -38.14 -14.79 5.82
C GLU A 204 -36.68 -14.56 6.20
N ALA A 205 -36.36 -13.44 6.86
CA ALA A 205 -35.01 -13.16 7.34
C ALA A 205 -34.55 -14.17 8.40
N TYR A 206 -35.45 -14.60 9.29
CA TYR A 206 -35.17 -15.64 10.27
C TYR A 206 -34.91 -17.01 9.62
N GLU A 207 -35.69 -17.37 8.59
CA GLU A 207 -35.47 -18.59 7.81
C GLU A 207 -34.14 -18.54 7.06
N GLN A 208 -33.78 -17.40 6.48
CA GLN A 208 -32.47 -17.20 5.85
C GLN A 208 -31.34 -17.35 6.87
N LEU A 209 -31.46 -16.73 8.04
CA LEU A 209 -30.48 -16.85 9.12
C LEU A 209 -30.34 -18.31 9.60
N LEU A 210 -31.44 -19.07 9.66
CA LEU A 210 -31.39 -20.48 10.01
C LEU A 210 -30.69 -21.32 8.94
N LYS A 211 -30.96 -21.04 7.65
CA LYS A 211 -30.24 -21.68 6.53
C LYS A 211 -28.75 -21.35 6.55
N GLU A 212 -28.39 -20.10 6.79
CA GLU A 212 -27.00 -19.66 6.95
C GLU A 212 -26.34 -20.34 8.13
N LYS A 213 -27.01 -20.42 9.28
CA LYS A 213 -26.50 -21.14 10.45
C LYS A 213 -26.21 -22.61 10.13
N LEU A 214 -27.15 -23.30 9.49
CA LEU A 214 -26.94 -24.70 9.06
C LEU A 214 -25.76 -24.82 8.10
N MET A 215 -25.63 -23.90 7.15
CA MET A 215 -24.49 -23.87 6.22
C MET A 215 -23.16 -23.60 6.95
N ILE A 216 -23.15 -22.71 7.93
CA ILE A 216 -21.98 -22.45 8.79
C ILE A 216 -21.63 -23.69 9.60
N ASP A 217 -22.62 -24.36 10.21
CA ASP A 217 -22.42 -25.59 10.97
C ASP A 217 -21.83 -26.70 10.07
N GLU A 218 -22.27 -26.80 8.81
CA GLU A 218 -21.68 -27.71 7.81
C GLU A 218 -20.23 -27.33 7.46
N ILE A 219 -19.91 -26.04 7.29
CA ILE A 219 -18.55 -25.57 7.03
C ILE A 219 -17.65 -25.90 8.22
N VAL A 220 -18.10 -25.60 9.44
CA VAL A 220 -17.36 -25.90 10.67
C VAL A 220 -17.10 -27.41 10.78
N ARG A 221 -18.11 -28.23 10.49
CA ARG A 221 -17.95 -29.69 10.46
C ARG A 221 -16.92 -30.14 9.43
N LYS A 222 -16.95 -29.60 8.21
CA LYS A 222 -15.94 -29.88 7.17
C LYS A 222 -14.54 -29.49 7.61
N ILE A 223 -14.37 -28.32 8.25
CA ILE A 223 -13.08 -27.88 8.79
C ILE A 223 -12.58 -28.87 9.85
N TYR A 224 -13.45 -29.32 10.77
CA TYR A 224 -13.06 -30.34 11.75
C TYR A 224 -12.66 -31.66 11.10
N GLU A 225 -13.39 -32.11 10.08
CA GLU A 225 -13.07 -33.33 9.33
C GLU A 225 -11.72 -33.20 8.57
N GLU A 226 -11.48 -32.06 7.92
CA GLU A 226 -10.22 -31.72 7.24
C GLU A 226 -9.05 -31.65 8.23
N ASP A 227 -9.21 -31.01 9.38
CA ASP A 227 -8.20 -30.93 10.45
C ASP A 227 -7.85 -32.33 10.99
N GLN A 228 -8.84 -33.21 11.15
CA GLN A 228 -8.62 -34.59 11.58
C GLN A 228 -7.84 -35.39 10.53
N LEU A 229 -8.20 -35.27 9.26
CA LEU A 229 -7.47 -35.89 8.16
C LEU A 229 -6.04 -35.37 8.05
N GLU A 230 -5.83 -34.06 8.21
CA GLU A 230 -4.50 -33.46 8.17
C GLU A 230 -3.63 -33.94 9.34
N ARG A 231 -4.21 -34.09 10.54
CA ARG A 231 -3.54 -34.69 11.70
C ARG A 231 -3.16 -36.15 11.43
N GLN A 232 -4.06 -36.94 10.85
CA GLN A 232 -3.77 -38.33 10.48
C GLN A 232 -2.64 -38.40 9.45
N GLN A 233 -2.67 -37.60 8.39
CA GLN A 233 -1.60 -37.53 7.39
C GLN A 233 -0.26 -37.09 8.01
N LYS A 234 -0.26 -36.13 8.94
CA LYS A 234 0.95 -35.73 9.68
C LYS A 234 1.51 -36.87 10.53
N LEU A 235 0.65 -37.65 11.20
CA LEU A 235 1.04 -38.84 11.95
C LEU A 235 1.59 -39.93 11.03
N GLU A 236 0.96 -40.20 9.90
CA GLU A 236 1.43 -41.16 8.90
C GLU A 236 2.80 -40.77 8.34
N LYS A 237 2.99 -39.48 7.97
CA LYS A 237 4.29 -38.96 7.55
C LYS A 237 5.36 -39.11 8.63
N ARG A 238 5.04 -38.81 9.90
CA ARG A 238 5.95 -39.05 11.02
C ARG A 238 6.30 -40.53 11.19
N ASN A 239 5.31 -41.40 11.10
CA ASN A 239 5.50 -42.85 11.22
C ASN A 239 6.34 -43.40 10.05
N ALA A 240 6.12 -42.92 8.83
CA ALA A 240 6.92 -43.26 7.66
C ALA A 240 8.37 -42.82 7.84
N ILE A 241 8.61 -41.56 8.22
CA ILE A 241 9.96 -41.05 8.52
C ILE A 241 10.61 -41.87 9.63
N GLN A 242 9.88 -42.21 10.68
CA GLN A 242 10.42 -43.04 11.78
C GLN A 242 10.77 -44.46 11.32
N LYS A 243 9.98 -45.07 10.42
CA LYS A 243 10.32 -46.36 9.79
C LYS A 243 11.59 -46.23 8.93
N TYR A 244 11.68 -45.21 8.08
CA TYR A 244 12.88 -44.94 7.28
C TYR A 244 14.12 -44.73 8.15
N ILE A 245 14.02 -43.98 9.26
CA ILE A 245 15.13 -43.79 10.21
C ILE A 245 15.54 -45.12 10.82
N LYS A 246 14.58 -45.96 11.25
CA LYS A 246 14.89 -47.29 11.81
C LYS A 246 15.55 -48.22 10.79
N GLU A 247 15.07 -48.20 9.55
CA GLU A 247 15.66 -48.98 8.45
C GLU A 247 17.07 -48.48 8.11
N PHE A 248 17.28 -47.16 8.07
CA PHE A 248 18.59 -46.55 7.86
C PHE A 248 19.57 -46.88 9.00
N GLN A 249 19.12 -46.81 10.25
CA GLN A 249 19.93 -47.20 11.41
C GLN A 249 20.31 -48.68 11.34
N ARG A 250 19.37 -49.57 11.02
CA ARG A 250 19.66 -51.01 10.81
C ARG A 250 20.66 -51.22 9.68
N ALA A 251 20.51 -50.52 8.55
CA ALA A 251 21.45 -50.60 7.44
C ALA A 251 22.85 -50.08 7.84
N GLN A 252 22.91 -49.01 8.63
CA GLN A 252 24.16 -48.45 9.15
C GLN A 252 24.81 -49.38 10.18
N ASP A 253 24.04 -50.05 11.03
CA ASP A 253 24.51 -51.08 11.97
C ASP A 253 25.07 -52.28 11.21
N LEU A 254 24.36 -52.79 10.21
CA LEU A 254 24.81 -53.87 9.35
C LEU A 254 26.08 -53.48 8.58
N TRP A 255 26.18 -52.23 8.10
CA TRP A 255 27.39 -51.73 7.45
C TRP A 255 28.56 -51.63 8.43
N ARG A 256 28.32 -51.15 9.66
CA ARG A 256 29.34 -51.13 10.73
C ARG A 256 29.78 -52.54 11.12
N GLN A 257 28.87 -53.50 11.18
CA GLN A 257 29.19 -54.91 11.45
C GLN A 257 30.03 -55.49 10.32
N LYS A 258 29.61 -55.37 9.05
CA LYS A 258 30.40 -55.80 7.90
C LYS A 258 31.78 -55.16 7.87
N LYS A 259 31.89 -53.86 8.16
CA LYS A 259 33.18 -53.18 8.25
C LYS A 259 34.05 -53.69 9.40
N ARG A 260 33.45 -54.04 10.55
CA ARG A 260 34.19 -54.68 11.65
C ARG A 260 34.65 -56.08 11.26
N GLU A 261 33.80 -56.87 10.61
CA GLU A 261 34.16 -58.21 10.11
C GLU A 261 35.30 -58.13 9.10
N GLU A 262 35.24 -57.22 8.12
CA GLU A 262 36.32 -56.95 7.17
C GLU A 262 37.62 -56.56 7.90
N MET A 263 37.55 -55.64 8.87
CA MET A 263 38.71 -55.25 9.68
C MET A 263 39.24 -56.40 10.55
N GLU A 264 38.38 -57.25 11.10
CA GLU A 264 38.77 -58.41 11.88
C GLU A 264 39.44 -59.47 11.00
N GLU A 265 38.97 -59.68 9.77
CA GLU A 265 39.61 -60.55 8.79
C GLU A 265 40.98 -60.02 8.35
N GLU A 266 41.11 -58.71 8.10
CA GLU A 266 42.39 -58.07 7.83
C GLU A 266 43.33 -58.18 9.03
N ASN A 267 42.84 -57.93 10.24
CA ASN A 267 43.61 -58.09 11.48
C ASN A 267 44.03 -59.55 11.72
N ARG A 268 43.19 -60.54 11.38
CA ARG A 268 43.54 -61.97 11.43
C ARG A 268 44.68 -62.28 10.47
N LYS A 269 44.62 -61.78 9.22
CA LYS A 269 45.71 -61.93 8.24
C LYS A 269 47.00 -61.27 8.72
N ILE A 270 46.91 -60.09 9.34
CA ILE A 270 48.06 -59.39 9.95
C ILE A 270 48.63 -60.21 11.10
N LEU A 271 47.80 -60.77 11.99
CA LEU A 271 48.24 -61.61 13.10
C LEU A 271 48.88 -62.92 12.62
N GLU A 272 48.33 -63.57 11.60
CA GLU A 272 48.92 -64.75 10.97
C GLU A 272 50.27 -64.42 10.34
N PHE A 273 50.38 -63.30 9.64
CA PHE A 273 51.64 -62.82 9.07
C PHE A 273 52.68 -62.48 10.16
N ALA A 274 52.25 -61.80 11.24
CA ALA A 274 53.09 -61.48 12.39
C ALA A 274 53.60 -62.75 13.08
N LYS A 275 52.75 -63.75 13.30
CA LYS A 275 53.16 -65.06 13.85
C LYS A 275 54.17 -65.78 12.96
N ILE A 276 53.98 -65.76 11.64
CA ILE A 276 54.94 -66.34 10.69
C ILE A 276 56.27 -65.59 10.75
N GLN A 277 56.24 -64.26 10.90
CA GLN A 277 57.44 -63.45 11.01
C GLN A 277 58.17 -63.68 12.34
N GLU A 278 57.45 -63.75 13.47
CA GLU A 278 58.00 -64.13 14.77
C GLU A 278 58.59 -65.54 14.76
N GLN A 279 57.97 -66.51 14.09
CA GLN A 279 58.54 -67.85 13.93
C GLN A 279 59.84 -67.83 13.12
N ARG A 280 59.90 -67.07 12.02
CA ARG A 280 61.13 -66.90 11.22
C ARG A 280 62.23 -66.17 11.98
N GLU A 281 61.88 -65.14 12.74
CA GLU A 281 62.81 -64.41 13.60
C GLU A 281 63.28 -65.30 14.76
N GLY A 282 62.39 -66.05 15.39
CA GLY A 282 62.71 -67.05 16.42
C GLY A 282 63.66 -68.13 15.90
N GLU A 283 63.43 -68.67 14.71
CA GLU A 283 64.33 -69.63 14.05
C GLU A 283 65.70 -69.01 13.73
N ARG A 284 65.75 -67.74 13.29
CA ARG A 284 67.01 -67.02 13.09
C ARG A 284 67.75 -66.80 14.41
N MET A 285 67.05 -66.36 15.46
CA MET A 285 67.63 -66.12 16.78
C MET A 285 68.14 -67.42 17.41
N ALA A 286 67.42 -68.53 17.25
CA ALA A 286 67.88 -69.84 17.71
C ALA A 286 69.17 -70.28 16.97
N ARG A 287 69.27 -70.08 15.65
CA ARG A 287 70.50 -70.35 14.89
C ARG A 287 71.66 -69.45 15.32
N VAL A 288 71.40 -68.18 15.63
CA VAL A 288 72.41 -67.26 16.16
C VAL A 288 72.88 -67.73 17.53
N GLN A 289 71.98 -68.06 18.45
CA GLN A 289 72.31 -68.59 19.78
C GLN A 289 73.13 -69.89 19.67
N GLU A 290 72.74 -70.85 18.84
CA GLU A 290 73.51 -72.09 18.63
C GLU A 290 74.93 -71.80 18.09
N SER A 291 75.06 -70.78 17.22
CA SER A 291 76.37 -70.35 16.70
C SER A 291 77.23 -69.63 17.74
N GLU A 292 76.61 -68.84 18.62
CA GLU A 292 77.26 -68.16 19.74
C GLU A 292 77.69 -69.16 20.82
N GLU A 293 76.85 -70.13 21.16
CA GLU A 293 77.21 -71.22 22.08
C GLU A 293 78.42 -72.01 21.57
N LYS A 294 78.43 -72.38 20.29
CA LYS A 294 79.61 -73.01 19.65
C LYS A 294 80.84 -72.09 19.67
N ARG A 295 80.67 -70.77 19.56
CA ARG A 295 81.76 -69.79 19.66
C ARG A 295 82.31 -69.68 21.08
N VAL A 296 81.44 -69.63 22.09
CA VAL A 296 81.80 -69.59 23.52
C VAL A 296 82.52 -70.90 23.91
N GLN A 297 82.04 -72.06 23.46
CA GLN A 297 82.72 -73.34 23.66
C GLN A 297 84.15 -73.33 23.08
N ARG A 298 84.33 -72.82 21.85
CA ARG A 298 85.67 -72.65 21.26
C ARG A 298 86.54 -71.68 22.05
N GLN A 299 85.95 -70.57 22.54
CA GLN A 299 86.67 -69.58 23.33
C GLN A 299 87.13 -70.16 24.68
N ASN A 300 86.29 -70.93 25.36
CA ASN A 300 86.63 -71.61 26.61
C ASN A 300 87.76 -72.63 26.42
N LEU A 301 87.75 -73.40 25.32
CA LEU A 301 88.86 -74.31 24.98
C LEU A 301 90.17 -73.56 24.72
N LEU A 302 90.11 -72.38 24.10
CA LEU A 302 91.27 -71.51 23.90
C LEU A 302 91.81 -70.95 25.22
N ILE A 303 90.92 -70.54 26.14
CA ILE A 303 91.30 -70.06 27.47
C ILE A 303 92.00 -71.16 28.26
N GLN A 304 91.45 -72.39 28.29
CA GLN A 304 92.08 -73.52 28.97
C GLN A 304 93.49 -73.80 28.43
N LYS A 305 93.65 -73.81 27.09
CA LYS A 305 94.98 -73.99 26.47
C LYS A 305 95.94 -72.84 26.82
N LEU A 306 95.45 -71.60 26.86
CA LEU A 306 96.27 -70.45 27.27
C LEU A 306 96.71 -70.56 28.73
N GLU A 307 95.81 -70.95 29.65
CA GLU A 307 96.15 -71.18 31.05
C GLU A 307 97.19 -72.29 31.22
N GLU A 308 97.06 -73.41 30.50
CA GLU A 308 98.07 -74.47 30.49
C GLU A 308 99.42 -73.97 29.99
N THR A 309 99.45 -73.19 28.91
CA THR A 309 100.70 -72.63 28.38
C THR A 309 101.33 -71.59 29.32
N LEU A 310 100.52 -70.80 30.03
CA LEU A 310 101.02 -69.85 31.03
C LEU A 310 101.59 -70.59 32.24
N ARG A 311 100.91 -71.63 32.74
CA ARG A 311 101.45 -72.48 33.82
C ARG A 311 102.80 -73.11 33.43
N GLN A 312 102.90 -73.65 32.21
CA GLN A 312 104.16 -74.18 31.69
C GLN A 312 105.26 -73.11 31.61
N ARG A 313 104.92 -71.86 31.24
CA ARG A 313 105.88 -70.75 31.24
C ARG A 313 106.31 -70.35 32.65
N ASP A 314 105.37 -70.23 33.58
CA ASP A 314 105.66 -69.91 34.98
C ASP A 314 106.54 -70.98 35.63
N ASP A 315 106.28 -72.26 35.36
CA ASP A 315 107.10 -73.37 35.83
C ASP A 315 108.52 -73.33 35.24
N LEU A 316 108.67 -73.01 33.94
CA LEU A 316 109.97 -72.82 33.30
C LEU A 316 110.74 -71.60 33.84
N GLU A 317 110.04 -70.49 34.11
CA GLU A 317 110.65 -69.29 34.70
C GLU A 317 111.15 -69.54 36.12
N ARG A 318 110.43 -70.33 36.92
CA ARG A 318 110.89 -70.77 38.25
C ARG A 318 112.18 -71.58 38.16
N VAL A 319 112.24 -72.58 37.28
CA VAL A 319 113.45 -73.38 37.06
C VAL A 319 114.63 -72.50 36.60
N ARG A 320 114.36 -71.49 35.76
CA ARG A 320 115.40 -70.55 35.31
C ARG A 320 115.94 -69.67 36.43
N GLN A 321 115.08 -69.25 37.36
CA GLN A 321 115.48 -68.48 38.55
C GLN A 321 116.31 -69.33 39.53
N GLU A 322 115.93 -70.59 39.74
CA GLU A 322 116.70 -71.55 40.56
C GLU A 322 118.10 -71.78 39.97
N LEU A 323 118.20 -72.01 38.66
CA LEU A 323 119.49 -72.19 37.97
C LEU A 323 120.41 -70.96 38.12
N TYR A 324 119.86 -69.75 37.96
CA TYR A 324 120.64 -68.51 38.11
C TYR A 324 121.23 -68.36 39.53
N LEU A 325 120.49 -68.75 40.57
CA LEU A 325 120.97 -68.70 41.95
C LEU A 325 122.09 -69.73 42.21
N GLU A 326 121.98 -70.92 41.63
CA GLU A 326 123.03 -71.96 41.72
C GLU A 326 124.30 -71.56 40.96
N GLU A 327 124.17 -71.03 39.74
CA GLU A 327 125.31 -70.51 38.97
C GLU A 327 126.03 -69.38 39.71
N TYR A 328 125.29 -68.47 40.33
CA TYR A 328 125.85 -67.39 41.14
C TYR A 328 126.57 -67.91 42.40
N ALA A 329 126.05 -68.95 43.05
CA ALA A 329 126.70 -69.59 44.19
C ALA A 329 128.00 -70.32 43.80
N GLU A 330 128.03 -71.03 42.67
CA GLU A 330 129.24 -71.67 42.15
C GLU A 330 130.29 -70.64 41.71
N PHE A 331 129.86 -69.52 41.11
CA PHE A 331 130.75 -68.41 40.77
C PHE A 331 131.48 -67.83 42.00
N ILE A 332 130.78 -67.67 43.12
CA ILE A 332 131.41 -67.20 44.38
C ILE A 332 132.42 -68.22 44.91
N LYS A 333 132.10 -69.52 44.88
CA LYS A 333 133.05 -70.58 45.30
C LYS A 333 134.31 -70.60 44.44
N LEU A 334 134.18 -70.42 43.13
CA LEU A 334 135.32 -70.37 42.20
C LEU A 334 136.23 -69.17 42.49
N LYS A 335 135.67 -67.97 42.68
CA LYS A 335 136.46 -66.79 43.07
C LYS A 335 137.23 -66.98 44.38
N MET A 336 136.59 -67.59 45.39
CA MET A 336 137.26 -67.89 46.66
C MET A 336 138.43 -68.86 46.49
N LYS A 337 138.30 -69.87 45.60
CA LYS A 337 139.40 -70.79 45.27
C LYS A 337 140.54 -70.08 44.52
N GLU A 338 140.22 -69.24 43.54
CA GLU A 338 141.22 -68.47 42.78
C GLU A 338 142.02 -67.52 43.68
N GLU A 339 141.38 -66.84 44.64
CA GLU A 339 142.09 -65.96 45.58
C GLU A 339 143.07 -66.73 46.49
N VAL A 340 142.68 -67.92 46.95
CA VAL A 340 143.57 -68.80 47.73
C VAL A 340 144.74 -69.29 46.88
N GLU A 341 144.47 -69.67 45.62
CA GLU A 341 145.51 -70.12 44.69
C GLU A 341 146.52 -69.01 44.36
N GLN A 342 146.05 -67.78 44.13
CA GLN A 342 146.92 -66.62 43.91
C GLN A 342 147.79 -66.29 45.13
N ARG A 343 147.27 -66.45 46.36
CA ARG A 343 148.07 -66.28 47.58
C ARG A 343 149.17 -67.32 47.70
N LEU A 344 148.89 -68.57 47.35
CA LEU A 344 149.88 -69.66 47.32
C LEU A 344 150.94 -69.44 46.24
N ARG A 345 150.55 -69.02 45.03
CA ARG A 345 151.47 -68.65 43.95
C ARG A 345 152.44 -67.55 44.39
N LYS A 346 151.93 -66.45 44.97
CA LYS A 346 152.76 -65.35 45.50
C LYS A 346 153.70 -65.76 46.64
N GLN A 347 153.41 -66.81 47.40
CA GLN A 347 154.35 -67.39 48.37
C GLN A 347 155.41 -68.26 47.71
N ARG A 348 155.02 -69.04 46.69
CA ARG A 348 155.93 -69.88 45.92
C ARG A 348 156.95 -69.03 45.17
N ASP A 349 156.49 -67.99 44.48
CA ASP A 349 157.33 -67.10 43.69
C ASP A 349 158.37 -66.40 44.59
N ARG A 350 157.95 -65.89 45.76
CA ARG A 350 158.89 -65.33 46.76
C ARG A 350 159.96 -66.31 47.25
N LYS A 351 159.63 -67.60 47.39
CA LYS A 351 160.62 -68.64 47.75
C LYS A 351 161.54 -68.99 46.59
N GLN A 352 161.03 -68.93 45.36
CA GLN A 352 161.80 -69.18 44.14
C GLN A 352 162.79 -68.04 43.89
N ASP A 353 162.33 -66.78 43.96
CA ASP A 353 163.15 -65.57 43.80
C ASP A 353 164.33 -65.55 44.79
N PHE A 354 164.11 -65.98 46.04
CA PHE A 354 165.18 -66.07 47.04
C PHE A 354 166.22 -67.15 46.69
N LYS A 355 165.81 -68.29 46.14
CA LYS A 355 166.74 -69.33 45.66
C LYS A 355 167.53 -68.86 44.46
N ASP A 356 166.86 -68.19 43.52
CA ASP A 356 167.48 -67.71 42.29
C ASP A 356 168.50 -66.60 42.56
N GLN A 357 168.26 -65.71 43.53
CA GLN A 357 169.26 -64.72 43.98
C GLN A 357 170.52 -65.37 44.59
N MET A 358 170.37 -66.47 45.33
CA MET A 358 171.51 -67.19 45.90
C MET A 358 172.31 -67.92 44.82
N ALA A 359 171.63 -68.55 43.86
CA ALA A 359 172.27 -69.21 42.72
C ALA A 359 173.01 -68.20 41.81
N LEU A 360 172.42 -67.03 41.56
CA LEU A 360 173.08 -65.98 40.77
C LEU A 360 174.36 -65.48 41.45
N ARG A 361 174.38 -65.43 42.79
CA ARG A 361 175.57 -65.03 43.56
C ARG A 361 176.68 -66.08 43.49
N GLU A 362 176.35 -67.37 43.44
CA GLU A 362 177.33 -68.45 43.24
C GLU A 362 177.91 -68.47 41.83
N VAL A 363 177.08 -68.25 40.80
CA VAL A 363 177.52 -68.20 39.39
C VAL A 363 178.48 -67.02 39.15
N LEU A 364 178.24 -65.85 39.74
CA LEU A 364 179.15 -64.71 39.63
C LEU A 364 180.53 -64.98 40.26
N LEU A 365 180.57 -65.74 41.36
CA LEU A 365 181.83 -66.13 42.01
C LEU A 365 182.62 -67.18 41.22
N GLN A 366 181.95 -68.03 40.45
CA GLN A 366 182.59 -69.00 39.55
C GLN A 366 183.11 -68.32 38.27
N ALA A 367 182.32 -67.44 37.66
CA ALA A 367 182.73 -66.67 36.48
C ALA A 367 183.97 -65.80 36.74
N ALA A 368 184.08 -65.18 37.92
CA ALA A 368 185.26 -64.40 38.31
C ALA A 368 186.54 -65.25 38.40
N LYS A 369 186.43 -66.52 38.84
CA LYS A 369 187.57 -67.45 38.89
C LYS A 369 187.98 -67.93 37.49
N GLU A 370 187.01 -68.15 36.61
CA GLU A 370 187.27 -68.54 35.22
C GLU A 370 187.91 -67.41 34.41
N GLU A 371 187.53 -66.15 34.67
CA GLU A 371 188.20 -64.98 34.06
C GLU A 371 189.66 -64.84 34.51
N GLU A 372 189.98 -65.09 35.79
CA GLU A 372 191.38 -65.08 36.27
C GLU A 372 192.23 -66.21 35.66
N GLU A 373 191.65 -67.40 35.41
CA GLU A 373 192.35 -68.50 34.74
C GLU A 373 192.51 -68.28 33.23
N ALA A 374 191.50 -67.70 32.57
CA ALA A 374 191.57 -67.33 31.16
C ALA A 374 192.63 -66.24 30.91
N PHE A 375 192.77 -65.28 31.83
CA PHE A 375 193.82 -64.27 31.78
C PHE A 375 195.23 -64.88 31.91
N LYS A 376 195.43 -65.85 32.81
CA LYS A 376 196.72 -66.59 32.92
C LYS A 376 197.06 -67.39 31.65
N LYS A 377 196.08 -68.04 31.02
CA LYS A 377 196.28 -68.78 29.75
C LYS A 377 196.60 -67.85 28.58
N ALA A 378 195.95 -66.69 28.49
CA ALA A 378 196.23 -65.69 27.46
C ALA A 378 197.65 -65.10 27.60
N MET A 379 198.12 -64.90 28.84
CA MET A 379 199.47 -64.40 29.09
C MET A 379 200.56 -65.41 28.70
N LEU A 380 200.34 -66.70 28.99
CA LEU A 380 201.24 -67.79 28.58
C LEU A 380 201.26 -68.03 27.06
N ALA A 381 200.11 -67.85 26.37
CA ALA A 381 200.03 -67.95 24.92
C ALA A 381 200.78 -66.83 24.19
N LYS A 382 200.74 -65.59 24.74
CA LYS A 382 201.52 -64.47 24.21
C LYS A 382 203.03 -64.72 24.27
N PHE A 383 203.54 -65.23 25.38
CA PHE A 383 204.97 -65.57 25.49
C PHE A 383 205.38 -66.70 24.53
N ALA A 384 204.50 -67.67 24.26
CA ALA A 384 204.76 -68.74 23.28
C ALA A 384 204.71 -68.27 21.81
N GLU A 385 203.93 -67.25 21.48
CA GLU A 385 203.95 -66.62 20.15
C GLU A 385 205.22 -65.80 19.91
N ASP A 386 205.71 -65.07 20.92
CA ASP A 386 206.94 -64.28 20.81
C ASP A 386 208.18 -65.18 20.63
N ASP A 387 208.29 -66.30 21.35
CA ASP A 387 209.37 -67.30 21.16
C ASP A 387 209.35 -67.95 19.76
N ARG A 388 208.17 -68.08 19.14
CA ARG A 388 208.00 -68.65 17.79
C ARG A 388 208.45 -67.68 16.68
N ILE A 389 208.27 -66.37 16.91
CA ILE A 389 208.67 -65.31 15.99
C ILE A 389 210.19 -65.11 16.00
N GLU A 390 210.87 -65.29 17.13
CA GLU A 390 212.33 -65.25 17.21
C GLU A 390 213.01 -66.42 16.45
N LEU A 391 212.42 -67.62 16.48
CA LEU A 391 212.93 -68.80 15.75
C LEU A 391 212.82 -68.70 14.21
N MET A 392 211.78 -68.02 13.69
CA MET A 392 211.60 -67.82 12.24
C MET A 392 212.62 -66.85 11.62
N ASN A 393 213.09 -65.85 12.37
CA ASN A 393 214.11 -64.92 11.90
C ASN A 393 215.51 -65.58 11.84
N ALA A 394 215.80 -66.52 12.73
CA ALA A 394 217.06 -67.27 12.74
C ALA A 394 217.20 -68.24 11.53
N GLN A 395 216.10 -68.83 11.06
CA GLN A 395 216.10 -69.71 9.89
C GLN A 395 216.30 -68.94 8.57
N LYS A 396 215.76 -67.71 8.47
CA LYS A 396 215.99 -66.81 7.33
C LYS A 396 217.46 -66.35 7.22
N GLN A 397 218.18 -66.19 8.33
CA GLN A 397 219.62 -65.88 8.30
C GLN A 397 220.48 -67.07 7.83
N ARG A 398 220.14 -68.31 8.21
CA ARG A 398 220.85 -69.53 7.76
C ARG A 398 220.70 -69.79 6.25
N MET A 399 219.53 -69.52 5.67
CA MET A 399 219.29 -69.69 4.23
C MET A 399 220.16 -68.74 3.38
N LYS A 400 220.34 -67.48 3.82
CA LYS A 400 221.22 -66.51 3.12
C LYS A 400 222.70 -66.91 3.15
N GLN A 401 223.18 -67.59 4.19
CA GLN A 401 224.58 -68.05 4.26
C GLN A 401 224.87 -69.29 3.39
N LEU A 402 223.88 -70.15 3.17
CA LEU A 402 224.02 -71.32 2.30
C LEU A 402 224.02 -70.94 0.81
N GLU A 403 223.25 -69.92 0.43
CA GLU A 403 223.30 -69.36 -0.93
C GLU A 403 224.67 -68.75 -1.24
N HIS A 404 225.28 -68.04 -0.27
CA HIS A 404 226.63 -67.51 -0.42
C HIS A 404 227.72 -68.60 -0.52
N LYS A 405 227.56 -69.75 0.14
CA LYS A 405 228.51 -70.88 -0.01
C LYS A 405 228.42 -71.56 -1.37
N ARG A 406 227.22 -71.73 -1.92
CA ARG A 406 227.02 -72.33 -3.27
C ARG A 406 227.59 -71.47 -4.40
N ALA A 407 227.62 -70.15 -4.22
CA ALA A 407 228.26 -69.25 -5.17
C ALA A 407 229.79 -69.41 -5.21
N VAL A 408 230.42 -69.84 -4.10
CA VAL A 408 231.88 -70.02 -4.00
C VAL A 408 232.33 -71.38 -4.55
N GLU A 409 231.52 -72.44 -4.47
CA GLU A 409 231.87 -73.76 -5.02
C GLU A 409 231.81 -73.80 -6.56
N LYS A 410 230.86 -73.09 -7.19
CA LYS A 410 230.80 -72.96 -8.65
C LYS A 410 232.07 -72.36 -9.25
N LEU A 411 232.67 -71.41 -8.57
CA LEU A 411 233.93 -70.79 -8.99
C LEU A 411 235.14 -71.74 -8.88
N ILE A 412 235.06 -72.80 -8.07
CA ILE A 412 236.14 -73.79 -7.91
C ILE A 412 236.02 -74.91 -8.95
N GLU A 413 234.79 -75.33 -9.29
CA GLU A 413 234.57 -76.36 -10.32
C GLU A 413 234.90 -75.87 -11.73
N GLU A 414 234.59 -74.60 -12.05
CA GLU A 414 234.98 -73.99 -13.32
C GLU A 414 236.51 -73.94 -13.50
N ARG A 415 237.25 -73.83 -12.39
CA ARG A 415 238.72 -73.86 -12.42
C ARG A 415 239.31 -75.26 -12.57
N ARG A 416 238.58 -76.31 -12.16
CA ARG A 416 239.00 -77.72 -12.37
C ARG A 416 238.73 -78.21 -13.78
N ASN A 417 237.62 -77.76 -14.39
CA ASN A 417 237.29 -78.14 -15.76
C ASN A 417 238.28 -77.59 -16.79
N GLN A 418 238.86 -76.41 -16.52
CA GLN A 418 239.95 -75.89 -17.35
C GLN A 418 241.25 -76.72 -17.25
N PHE A 419 241.40 -77.55 -16.21
CA PHE A 419 242.59 -78.39 -16.05
C PHE A 419 242.46 -79.77 -16.69
N LEU A 420 241.22 -80.26 -16.88
CA LEU A 420 240.96 -81.63 -17.36
C LEU A 420 240.74 -81.72 -18.87
N ALA A 421 240.52 -80.61 -19.56
CA ALA A 421 240.40 -80.63 -21.02
C ALA A 421 241.75 -80.71 -21.75
N ASP A 422 242.85 -80.13 -21.21
CA ASP A 422 244.03 -79.90 -22.06
C ASP A 422 245.25 -80.80 -21.80
N LYS A 423 245.29 -81.58 -20.72
CA LYS A 423 246.38 -82.56 -20.53
C LYS A 423 245.86 -83.97 -20.64
N GLY A 424 246.29 -84.64 -21.69
CA GLY A 424 246.06 -86.06 -21.88
C GLY A 424 245.14 -86.27 -23.06
N LEU A 425 245.57 -85.90 -24.27
CA LEU A 425 246.43 -86.74 -25.11
C LEU A 425 245.69 -88.05 -25.43
N HIS A 426 245.43 -88.33 -26.69
CA HIS A 426 246.40 -88.32 -27.79
C HIS A 426 246.00 -87.52 -29.02
#